data_AF-A0A522V6V1-F1
#
_entry.id   AF-A0A522V6V1-F1
#
_cell.length_a   1.000
_cell.length_b   1.000
_cell.length_c   1.000
_cell.angle_alpha   90.00
_cell.angle_beta   90.00
_cell.angle_gamma   90.00
#
_symmetry.space_group_name_H-M   'P 1'
#
loop_
_entity.id
_entity.type
_entity.pdbx_description
1 polymer ?
#
loop_
_entity_poly.entity_id
_entity_poly.type
_entity_poly.pdbx_seq_one_letter_code
_entity_poly.pdbx_strand_id
1 'polypeptide(L)'
;MEKVKAVIEEVSIHKIYDLFSSKPGGLKFNDTDAIVVTAKTQDGNRITHTFYFCLKPDGTFNQETISRDGSRARRQRLVSFLKYYGIAGNVKEYNIKERIGEWKGKTIEVLPSEKDGSIYIP
;
A
#
# COMPACT_ATOMS: atom_id res chain seq x y z
N MET A 1 -3.09 -14.95 15.27
CA MET A 1 -3.37 -15.29 13.86
C MET A 1 -2.05 -15.68 13.24
N GLU A 2 -2.00 -16.82 12.57
CA GLU A 2 -0.82 -17.27 11.83
C GLU A 2 -0.71 -16.50 10.51
N LYS A 3 0.51 -16.19 10.09
CA LYS A 3 0.76 -15.56 8.80
C LYS A 3 0.78 -16.62 7.71
N VAL A 4 0.14 -16.33 6.58
CA VAL A 4 0.21 -17.20 5.40
C VAL A 4 0.80 -16.44 4.22
N LYS A 5 1.38 -17.17 3.27
CA LYS A 5 1.93 -16.57 2.04
C LYS A 5 0.82 -16.30 1.03
N ALA A 6 0.92 -15.16 0.36
CA ALA A 6 0.07 -14.76 -0.75
C ALA A 6 0.93 -14.17 -1.87
N VAL A 7 0.41 -14.17 -3.10
CA VAL A 7 1.06 -13.55 -4.26
C VAL A 7 0.25 -12.35 -4.70
N ILE A 8 0.90 -11.21 -4.92
CA ILE A 8 0.23 -10.02 -5.48
C ILE A 8 -0.24 -10.34 -6.90
N GLU A 9 -1.55 -10.42 -7.12
CA GLU A 9 -2.15 -10.64 -8.45
C GLU A 9 -2.41 -9.31 -9.16
N GLU A 10 -2.80 -8.29 -8.40
CA GLU A 10 -3.21 -6.99 -8.90
C GLU A 10 -2.66 -5.88 -8.01
N VAL A 11 -2.23 -4.81 -8.67
CA VAL A 11 -1.72 -3.62 -8.00
C VAL A 11 -1.98 -2.42 -8.90
N SER A 12 -2.51 -1.34 -8.33
CA SER A 12 -2.84 -0.14 -9.08
C SER A 12 -2.78 1.11 -8.22
N ILE A 13 -2.49 2.24 -8.87
CA ILE A 13 -2.49 3.57 -8.26
C ILE A 13 -3.72 4.31 -8.75
N HIS A 14 -4.41 4.98 -7.82
CA HIS A 14 -5.60 5.76 -8.08
C HIS A 14 -5.51 7.12 -7.38
N LYS A 15 -6.21 8.13 -7.90
CA LYS A 15 -6.57 9.28 -7.06
C LYS A 15 -7.66 8.84 -6.09
N ILE A 16 -7.67 9.44 -4.90
CA ILE A 16 -8.71 9.13 -3.91
C ILE A 16 -10.11 9.36 -4.48
N TYR A 17 -10.29 10.39 -5.30
CA TYR A 17 -11.57 10.72 -5.92
C TYR A 17 -11.97 9.75 -7.06
N ASP A 18 -11.05 8.91 -7.54
CA ASP A 18 -11.38 7.83 -8.48
C ASP A 18 -12.00 6.63 -7.73
N LEU A 19 -11.65 6.47 -6.44
CA LEU A 19 -12.12 5.37 -5.60
C LEU A 19 -13.36 5.73 -4.77
N PHE A 20 -13.50 7.00 -4.39
CA PHE A 20 -14.55 7.45 -3.49
C PHE A 20 -15.17 8.76 -3.96
N SER A 21 -16.50 8.84 -3.93
CA SER A 21 -17.24 10.08 -4.19
C SER A 21 -16.97 11.17 -3.15
N SER A 22 -16.61 10.78 -1.93
CA SER A 22 -16.12 11.68 -0.88
C SER A 22 -14.93 11.06 -0.14
N LYS A 23 -13.98 11.90 0.25
CA LYS A 23 -12.75 11.45 0.92
C LYS A 23 -13.09 10.74 2.25
N PRO A 24 -12.64 9.49 2.45
CA PRO A 24 -12.88 8.77 3.71
C PRO A 24 -12.41 9.54 4.95
N GLY A 25 -13.15 9.37 6.05
CA GLY A 25 -12.80 9.96 7.35
C GLY A 25 -11.39 9.57 7.80
N GLY A 26 -10.65 10.53 8.36
CA GLY A 26 -9.28 10.32 8.85
C GLY A 26 -8.17 10.50 7.81
N LEU A 27 -8.52 10.67 6.53
CA LEU A 27 -7.58 11.11 5.49
C LEU A 27 -7.44 12.63 5.49
N LYS A 28 -6.22 13.11 5.28
CA LYS A 28 -5.91 14.55 5.30
C LYS A 28 -6.07 15.14 3.90
N PHE A 29 -6.11 16.46 3.81
CA PHE A 29 -6.19 17.17 2.52
C PHE A 29 -5.08 16.70 1.56
N ASN A 30 -3.86 16.51 2.08
CA ASN A 30 -2.70 16.09 1.32
C ASN A 30 -2.60 14.57 1.06
N ASP A 31 -3.48 13.74 1.60
CA ASP A 31 -3.58 12.36 1.13
C ASP A 31 -4.43 12.41 -0.14
N THR A 32 -3.83 12.27 -1.32
CA THR A 32 -4.48 12.46 -2.63
C THR A 32 -4.50 11.21 -3.48
N ASP A 33 -3.65 10.25 -3.13
CA ASP A 33 -3.38 9.05 -3.91
C ASP A 33 -3.60 7.81 -3.04
N ALA A 34 -3.97 6.72 -3.72
CA ALA A 34 -4.17 5.41 -3.12
C ALA A 34 -3.45 4.34 -3.96
N ILE A 35 -2.76 3.40 -3.30
CA ILE A 35 -2.33 2.15 -3.92
C ILE A 35 -3.27 1.07 -3.42
N VAL A 36 -3.92 0.35 -4.34
CA VAL A 36 -4.71 -0.83 -4.04
C VAL A 36 -3.88 -2.05 -4.40
N VAL A 37 -3.60 -2.91 -3.42
CA VAL A 37 -2.87 -4.18 -3.58
C VAL A 37 -3.83 -5.31 -3.30
N THR A 38 -4.00 -6.22 -4.26
CA THR A 38 -4.76 -7.46 -4.08
C THR A 38 -3.83 -8.65 -4.19
N ALA A 39 -3.78 -9.44 -3.13
CA ALA A 39 -2.98 -10.65 -3.07
C ALA A 39 -3.86 -11.89 -2.91
N LYS A 40 -3.46 -12.98 -3.56
CA LYS A 40 -4.14 -14.27 -3.51
C LYS A 40 -3.32 -15.30 -2.74
N THR A 41 -3.95 -15.93 -1.77
CA THR A 41 -3.38 -17.03 -0.98
C THR A 41 -3.46 -18.35 -1.76
N GLN A 42 -2.73 -19.38 -1.30
CA GLN A 42 -2.70 -20.68 -1.98
C GLN A 42 -4.05 -21.40 -2.01
N ASP A 43 -4.90 -21.17 -1.01
CA ASP A 43 -6.28 -21.66 -0.91
C ASP A 43 -7.26 -20.91 -1.84
N GLY A 44 -6.78 -19.89 -2.56
CA GLY A 44 -7.56 -19.12 -3.52
C GLY A 44 -8.24 -17.86 -2.96
N ASN A 45 -8.14 -17.61 -1.65
CA ASN A 45 -8.71 -16.40 -1.05
C ASN A 45 -7.97 -15.14 -1.52
N ARG A 46 -8.73 -14.05 -1.67
CA ARG A 46 -8.19 -12.74 -2.09
C ARG A 46 -8.27 -11.75 -0.94
N ILE A 47 -7.16 -11.06 -0.70
CA ILE A 47 -7.03 -10.03 0.33
C ILE A 47 -6.61 -8.74 -0.35
N THR A 48 -7.39 -7.69 -0.13
CA THR A 48 -7.14 -6.36 -0.68
C THR A 48 -6.73 -5.40 0.43
N HIS A 49 -5.68 -4.62 0.18
CA HIS A 49 -5.23 -3.57 1.09
C HIS A 49 -5.03 -2.26 0.32
N THR A 50 -5.43 -1.15 0.94
CA THR A 50 -5.28 0.19 0.36
C THR A 50 -4.32 1.03 1.19
N PHE A 51 -3.26 1.50 0.55
CA PHE A 51 -2.34 2.49 1.12
C PHE A 51 -2.74 3.88 0.67
N TYR A 52 -2.93 4.81 1.61
CA TYR A 52 -3.23 6.22 1.31
C TYR A 52 -2.00 7.09 1.54
N PHE A 53 -1.70 7.93 0.56
CA PHE A 53 -0.47 8.73 0.54
C PHE A 53 -0.57 9.91 -0.46
N CYS A 54 0.57 10.54 -0.74
CA CYS A 54 0.70 11.63 -1.70
C CYS A 54 1.91 11.34 -2.60
N LEU A 55 1.67 11.24 -3.91
CA LEU A 55 2.73 11.19 -4.90
C LEU A 55 3.28 12.59 -5.16
N LYS A 56 4.60 12.69 -5.28
CA LYS A 56 5.24 13.86 -5.87
C LYS A 56 5.00 13.86 -7.39
N PRO A 57 5.18 15.02 -8.06
CA PRO A 57 5.06 15.11 -9.51
C PRO A 57 5.98 14.13 -10.27
N ASP A 58 7.15 13.82 -9.70
CA ASP A 58 8.13 12.88 -10.26
C ASP A 58 7.75 11.39 -10.11
N GLY A 59 6.66 11.06 -9.40
CA GLY A 59 6.22 9.68 -9.18
C GLY A 59 6.86 8.98 -7.97
N THR A 60 7.82 9.61 -7.29
CA THR A 60 8.24 9.21 -5.95
C THR A 60 7.19 9.64 -4.93
N PHE A 61 7.25 9.14 -3.68
CA PHE A 61 6.40 9.66 -2.61
C PHE A 61 7.21 10.33 -1.52
N ASN A 62 6.56 11.25 -0.82
CA ASN A 62 7.20 11.95 0.28
C ASN A 62 7.07 11.16 1.59
N GLN A 63 8.15 10.50 2.01
CA GLN A 63 8.26 9.84 3.31
C GLN A 63 8.16 10.84 4.48
N GLU A 64 8.75 12.02 4.33
CA GLU A 64 8.85 13.03 5.39
C GLU A 64 7.70 14.04 5.28
N THR A 65 6.66 13.79 6.05
CA THR A 65 5.57 14.74 6.27
C THR A 65 5.87 15.59 7.51
N ILE A 66 5.65 16.90 7.41
CA ILE A 66 5.72 17.84 8.54
C ILE A 66 4.67 17.49 9.61
N SER A 67 3.56 16.85 9.22
CA SER A 67 2.50 16.45 10.13
C SER A 67 2.94 15.32 11.07
N ARG A 68 2.82 15.55 12.38
CA ARG A 68 3.09 14.58 13.46
C ARG A 68 1.91 13.62 13.72
N ASP A 69 1.04 13.40 12.74
CA ASP A 69 -0.29 12.78 12.93
C ASP A 69 -0.48 11.47 12.12
N GLY A 70 -1.73 11.03 11.97
CA GLY A 70 -2.10 9.80 11.26
C GLY A 70 -1.61 9.69 9.81
N SER A 71 -1.30 10.79 9.12
CA SER A 71 -0.69 10.72 7.76
C SER A 71 0.73 10.17 7.84
N ARG A 72 1.50 10.52 8.88
CA ARG A 72 2.84 9.95 9.12
C ARG A 72 2.77 8.44 9.35
N ALA A 73 1.82 7.98 10.16
CA ALA A 73 1.64 6.55 10.42
C ALA A 73 1.30 5.76 9.14
N ARG A 74 0.38 6.26 8.30
CA ARG A 74 0.04 5.62 7.01
C ARG A 74 1.22 5.55 6.05
N ARG A 75 1.97 6.64 5.91
CA ARG A 75 3.18 6.67 5.06
C ARG A 75 4.26 5.75 5.59
N GLN A 76 4.48 5.73 6.90
CA GLN A 76 5.44 4.82 7.51
C GLN A 76 5.03 3.36 7.29
N ARG A 77 3.72 3.04 7.31
CA ARG A 77 3.20 1.72 6.98
C ARG A 77 3.50 1.31 5.53
N LEU A 78 3.35 2.23 4.57
CA LEU A 78 3.77 1.99 3.18
C LEU A 78 5.30 1.80 3.09
N VAL A 79 6.10 2.62 3.78
CA VAL A 79 7.56 2.45 3.84
C VAL A 79 7.94 1.07 4.39
N SER A 80 7.32 0.65 5.50
CA SER A 80 7.54 -0.66 6.11
C SER A 80 7.21 -1.77 5.13
N PHE A 81 6.06 -1.70 4.44
CA PHE A 81 5.67 -2.67 3.41
C PHE A 81 6.72 -2.76 2.29
N LEU A 82 7.14 -1.62 1.74
CA LEU A 82 8.10 -1.57 0.63
C LEU A 82 9.46 -2.16 1.00
N LYS A 83 9.94 -1.87 2.21
CA LYS A 83 11.22 -2.40 2.71
C LYS A 83 11.13 -3.88 3.05
N TYR A 84 10.09 -4.26 3.79
CA TYR A 84 9.94 -5.61 4.30
C TYR A 84 9.84 -6.65 3.18
N TYR A 85 9.11 -6.36 2.12
CA TYR A 85 8.96 -7.26 0.97
C TYR A 85 10.01 -7.05 -0.14
N GLY A 86 11.08 -6.30 0.14
CA GLY A 86 12.16 -6.07 -0.83
C GLY A 86 11.67 -5.46 -2.15
N ILE A 87 10.66 -4.58 -2.08
CA ILE A 87 10.12 -3.87 -3.23
C ILE A 87 11.01 -2.67 -3.56
N ALA A 88 11.47 -1.96 -2.51
CA ALA A 88 12.34 -0.80 -2.66
C ALA A 88 13.47 -0.83 -1.62
N GLY A 89 14.71 -0.85 -2.09
CA GLY A 89 15.90 -0.69 -1.22
C GLY A 89 16.02 0.73 -0.69
N ASN A 90 15.95 1.72 -1.58
CA ASN A 90 15.84 3.14 -1.23
C ASN A 90 14.44 3.67 -1.54
N VAL A 91 13.61 3.73 -0.49
CA VAL A 91 12.21 4.16 -0.60
C VAL A 91 12.06 5.62 -1.03
N LYS A 92 13.01 6.51 -0.68
CA LYS A 92 12.94 7.94 -1.05
C LYS A 92 13.09 8.18 -2.55
N GLU A 93 13.85 7.32 -3.23
CA GLU A 93 14.16 7.41 -4.67
C GLU A 93 13.31 6.46 -5.51
N TYR A 94 12.49 5.62 -4.86
CA TYR A 94 11.68 4.64 -5.55
C TYR A 94 10.50 5.32 -6.24
N ASN A 95 10.53 5.35 -7.59
CA ASN A 95 9.42 5.83 -8.41
C ASN A 95 8.28 4.80 -8.39
N ILE A 96 7.32 4.99 -7.47
CA ILE A 96 6.17 4.10 -7.35
C ILE A 96 5.36 4.11 -8.64
N LYS A 97 5.16 5.28 -9.26
CA LYS A 97 4.31 5.41 -10.45
C LYS A 97 4.81 4.55 -11.62
N GLU A 98 6.11 4.54 -11.86
CA GLU A 98 6.73 3.78 -12.96
C GLU A 98 6.89 2.31 -12.63
N ARG A 99 7.14 1.97 -11.36
CA ARG A 99 7.54 0.62 -10.95
C ARG A 99 6.44 -0.19 -10.29
N ILE A 100 5.23 0.35 -10.16
CA ILE A 100 4.10 -0.34 -9.52
C ILE A 100 3.81 -1.71 -10.15
N GLY A 101 3.95 -1.82 -11.47
CA GLY A 101 3.75 -3.08 -12.19
C GLY A 101 4.70 -4.20 -11.78
N GLU A 102 5.89 -3.87 -11.25
CA GLU A 102 6.87 -4.84 -10.78
C GLU A 102 6.46 -5.54 -9.47
N TRP A 103 5.40 -5.06 -8.80
CA TRP A 103 4.96 -5.67 -7.55
C TRP A 103 4.14 -6.94 -7.81
N LYS A 104 3.50 -7.03 -8.98
CA LYS A 104 2.75 -8.21 -9.39
C LYS A 104 3.67 -9.43 -9.43
N GLY A 105 3.21 -10.53 -8.86
CA GLY A 105 3.98 -11.77 -8.73
C GLY A 105 4.90 -11.83 -7.51
N LYS A 106 5.07 -10.74 -6.74
CA LYS A 106 5.81 -10.80 -5.48
C LYS A 106 5.01 -11.56 -4.40
N THR A 107 5.73 -12.36 -3.64
CA THR A 107 5.19 -13.06 -2.47
C THR A 107 5.19 -12.14 -1.26
N ILE A 108 4.04 -12.02 -0.61
CA ILE A 108 3.85 -11.27 0.64
C ILE A 108 3.22 -12.17 1.71
N GLU A 109 3.22 -11.69 2.95
CA GLU A 109 2.52 -12.34 4.06
C GLU A 109 1.19 -11.64 4.33
N VAL A 110 0.18 -12.43 4.66
CA VAL A 110 -1.16 -11.96 5.01
C VAL A 110 -1.64 -12.64 6.30
N LEU A 111 -2.48 -11.93 7.04
CA LEU A 111 -3.18 -12.40 8.22
C LEU A 111 -4.64 -12.66 7.80
N PRO A 112 -5.03 -13.92 7.53
CA PRO A 112 -6.38 -14.25 7.14
C PRO A 112 -7.36 -14.01 8.31
N SER A 113 -8.57 -13.61 7.97
CA SER A 113 -9.69 -13.35 8.90
C SER A 113 -11.00 -13.71 8.19
N GLU A 114 -12.02 -14.12 8.94
CA GLU A 114 -13.33 -14.54 8.39
C GLU A 114 -14.05 -13.42 7.64
N LYS A 115 -13.77 -12.15 7.98
CA LYS A 115 -14.47 -11.00 7.38
C LYS A 115 -13.67 -10.36 6.26
N ASP A 116 -12.40 -10.05 6.52
CA ASP A 116 -11.48 -9.47 5.55
C ASP A 116 -10.07 -9.60 6.13
N GLY A 117 -9.26 -10.50 5.57
CA GLY A 117 -7.84 -10.61 5.96
C GLY A 117 -7.08 -9.30 5.76
N SER A 118 -5.84 -9.24 6.24
CA SER A 118 -5.00 -8.05 6.04
C SER A 118 -3.60 -8.42 5.59
N ILE A 119 -2.96 -7.56 4.80
CA ILE A 119 -1.53 -7.71 4.50
C ILE A 119 -0.74 -7.47 5.79
N TYR A 120 0.17 -8.38 6.11
CA TYR A 120 1.07 -8.21 7.24
C TYR A 120 2.09 -7.13 6.91
N ILE A 121 2.25 -6.17 7.83
CA ILE A 121 3.20 -5.08 7.72
C ILE A 121 3.82 -4.89 9.11
N PRO A 122 5.15 -5.02 9.24
CA PRO A 122 5.83 -4.88 10.52
C PRO A 122 5.89 -3.43 11.02
#